data_AF-A0A2A3G5C0-F1
#
_entry.id   AF-A0A2A3G5C0-F1
#
_cell.length_a   1.000
_cell.length_b   1.000
_cell.length_c   1.000
_cell.angle_alpha   90.00
_cell.angle_beta   90.00
_cell.angle_gamma   90.00
#
_symmetry.space_group_name_H-M   'P 1'
#
loop_
_entity.id
_entity.type
_entity.pdbx_description
1 polymer ?
#
loop_
_entity_poly.entity_id
_entity_poly.type
_entity_poly.pdbx_seq_one_letter_code
_entity_poly.pdbx_strand_id
1 'polypeptide(L)'
;MSEESEKKSASPDAMRVGTRVLVRRPSEAATGVIVEDYAELTDTAGRGHDWAPVHRWAVALDDGRLVFVDTEDLTVDIGTADSE
;
A
#
# COMPACT_ATOMS: atom_id res chain seq x y z
N MET A 1 -3.36 -24.47 18.34
CA MET A 1 -4.12 -24.00 17.16
C MET A 1 -4.71 -22.66 17.56
N SER A 2 -4.23 -21.50 17.13
CA SER A 2 -3.40 -21.17 15.97
C SER A 2 -2.61 -19.90 16.30
N GLU A 3 -1.35 -19.86 15.89
CA GLU A 3 -0.53 -18.64 15.92
C GLU A 3 -1.10 -17.71 14.84
N GLU A 4 -1.98 -16.79 15.24
CA GLU A 4 -2.41 -15.69 14.38
C GLU A 4 -1.21 -14.74 14.26
N SER A 5 -0.44 -14.94 13.19
CA SER A 5 0.69 -14.09 12.83
C SER A 5 0.21 -12.65 12.85
N GLU A 6 0.70 -11.89 13.82
CA GLU A 6 0.61 -10.44 13.89
C GLU A 6 1.28 -9.90 12.62
N LYS A 7 0.50 -9.83 11.53
CA LYS A 7 0.86 -9.15 10.30
C LYS A 7 1.07 -7.72 10.79
N LYS A 8 2.34 -7.31 10.91
CA LYS A 8 2.73 -5.99 11.37
C LYS A 8 2.24 -4.99 10.32
N SER A 9 0.95 -4.69 10.40
CA SER A 9 0.25 -3.72 9.59
C SER A 9 1.03 -2.44 9.78
N ALA A 10 1.73 -2.03 8.73
CA ALA A 10 2.52 -0.82 8.77
C ALA A 10 1.58 0.31 9.22
N SER A 11 1.93 0.95 10.34
CA SER A 11 1.13 2.01 10.92
C SER A 11 0.84 3.04 9.83
N PRO A 12 -0.38 3.59 9.76
CA PRO A 12 -0.75 4.54 8.71
C PRO A 12 0.22 5.70 8.66
N ASP A 13 0.87 6.09 9.76
CA ASP A 13 1.91 7.12 9.82
C ASP A 13 3.20 6.84 9.03
N ALA A 14 3.55 5.57 8.80
CA ALA A 14 4.72 5.20 8.02
C ALA A 14 4.46 5.23 6.50
N MET A 15 3.19 5.17 6.09
CA MET A 15 2.81 5.26 4.68
C MET A 15 2.50 6.72 4.33
N ARG A 16 3.39 7.34 3.56
CA ARG A 16 3.28 8.71 3.05
C ARG A 16 3.85 8.74 1.63
N VAL A 17 3.54 9.80 0.89
CA VAL A 17 4.19 10.07 -0.39
C VAL A 17 5.71 10.11 -0.19
N GLY A 18 6.45 9.42 -1.06
CA GLY A 18 7.89 9.19 -0.97
C GLY A 18 8.30 7.93 -0.22
N THR A 19 7.39 7.25 0.49
CA THR A 19 7.73 5.99 1.18
C THR A 19 7.96 4.86 0.17
N ARG A 20 9.08 4.16 0.34
CA ARG A 20 9.40 2.89 -0.35
C ARG A 20 8.50 1.78 0.18
N VAL A 21 7.81 1.08 -0.71
CA VAL A 21 6.86 0.03 -0.34
C VAL A 21 7.00 -1.21 -1.22
N LEU A 22 6.70 -2.35 -0.64
CA LEU A 22 6.40 -3.59 -1.33
C LEU A 22 4.88 -3.71 -1.46
N VAL A 23 4.40 -3.73 -2.70
CA VAL A 23 3.00 -4.00 -3.04
C VAL A 23 2.81 -5.51 -3.13
N ARG A 24 1.85 -6.07 -2.38
CA ARG A 24 1.50 -7.50 -2.44
C ARG A 24 0.18 -7.67 -3.19
N ARG A 25 0.22 -8.41 -4.29
CA ARG A 25 -0.95 -8.83 -5.07
C ARG A 25 -1.05 -10.36 -5.04
N PRO A 26 -2.22 -10.96 -5.29
CA PRO A 26 -2.37 -12.42 -5.28
C PRO A 26 -1.42 -13.16 -6.22
N SER A 27 -1.00 -12.53 -7.32
CA SER A 27 -0.14 -13.12 -8.35
C SER A 27 1.31 -12.67 -8.29
N GLU A 28 1.62 -11.54 -7.64
CA GLU A 28 2.95 -10.93 -7.69
C GLU A 28 3.22 -10.01 -6.50
N ALA A 29 4.49 -9.82 -6.16
CA ALA A 29 4.94 -8.78 -5.25
C ALA A 29 5.94 -7.88 -5.99
N ALA A 30 5.75 -6.56 -5.90
CA ALA A 30 6.57 -5.59 -6.61
C ALA A 30 6.91 -4.40 -5.70
N THR A 31 8.15 -3.92 -5.80
CA THR A 31 8.61 -2.74 -5.07
C THR A 31 8.31 -1.46 -5.84
N GLY A 32 8.12 -0.38 -5.10
CA GLY A 32 7.85 0.93 -5.66
C GLY A 32 7.89 2.03 -4.61
N VAL A 33 7.42 3.21 -5.01
CA VAL A 33 7.35 4.40 -4.16
C VAL A 33 5.93 4.96 -4.21
N ILE A 34 5.37 5.30 -3.05
CA ILE A 34 4.10 6.01 -2.98
C ILE A 34 4.27 7.40 -3.61
N VAL A 35 3.47 7.72 -4.61
CA VAL A 35 3.52 9.02 -5.31
C VAL A 35 2.33 9.91 -5.00
N GLU A 36 1.22 9.37 -4.49
CA GLU A 36 0.05 10.17 -4.11
C GLU A 36 -0.76 9.50 -2.99
N ASP A 37 -1.37 10.32 -2.12
CA ASP A 37 -2.31 9.91 -1.05
C ASP A 37 -3.70 10.47 -1.32
N TYR A 38 -4.63 9.61 -1.71
CA TYR A 38 -6.02 9.97 -1.99
C TYR A 38 -6.96 9.76 -0.80
N ALA A 39 -6.46 9.72 0.45
CA ALA A 39 -7.28 9.52 1.65
C ALA A 39 -8.56 10.39 1.68
N GLU A 40 -8.44 11.68 1.33
CA GLU A 40 -9.57 12.62 1.30
C GLU A 40 -10.65 12.28 0.27
N LEU A 41 -10.32 11.46 -0.74
CA LEU A 41 -11.23 10.99 -1.78
C LEU A 41 -11.82 9.61 -1.49
N THR A 42 -11.26 8.87 -0.52
CA THR A 42 -11.73 7.51 -0.17
C THR A 42 -13.02 7.51 0.64
N ASP A 43 -13.43 8.64 1.22
CA ASP A 43 -14.74 8.77 1.88
C ASP A 43 -15.86 8.95 0.85
N THR A 44 -16.24 7.85 0.20
CA THR A 44 -17.33 7.78 -0.77
C THR A 44 -18.63 7.23 -0.16
N ALA A 45 -18.70 7.09 1.17
CA ALA A 45 -19.87 6.56 1.85
C ALA A 45 -21.14 7.33 1.42
N GLY A 46 -22.09 6.62 0.80
CA GLY A 46 -23.36 7.18 0.34
C GLY A 46 -23.39 7.76 -1.08
N ARG A 47 -22.31 7.68 -1.88
CA ARG A 47 -22.33 8.13 -3.30
C ARG A 47 -22.76 7.07 -4.31
N GLY A 48 -23.03 5.83 -3.89
CA GLY A 48 -23.45 4.75 -4.80
C GLY A 48 -22.35 4.25 -5.75
N HIS A 49 -21.07 4.43 -5.36
CA HIS A 49 -19.90 4.00 -6.12
C HIS A 49 -19.34 2.65 -5.65
N ASP A 50 -20.19 1.76 -5.16
CA ASP A 50 -19.78 0.42 -4.68
C ASP A 50 -19.16 -0.45 -5.80
N TRP A 51 -19.38 -0.07 -7.06
CA TRP A 51 -18.83 -0.72 -8.25
C TRP A 51 -17.41 -0.26 -8.62
N ALA A 52 -16.89 0.78 -7.97
CA ALA A 52 -15.52 1.28 -8.15
C ALA A 52 -14.95 1.82 -6.82
N PRO A 53 -14.52 0.92 -5.90
CA PRO A 53 -13.87 1.32 -4.67
C PRO A 53 -12.64 2.21 -4.96
N VAL A 54 -12.53 3.33 -4.25
CA VAL A 54 -11.39 4.23 -4.38
C VAL A 54 -10.26 3.70 -3.51
N HIS A 55 -9.17 3.29 -4.13
CA HIS A 55 -7.95 2.93 -3.42
C HIS A 55 -7.20 4.19 -2.95
N ARG A 56 -6.68 4.15 -1.73
CA ARG A 56 -6.00 5.31 -1.13
C ARG A 56 -4.69 5.68 -1.83
N TRP A 57 -3.84 4.71 -2.14
CA TRP A 57 -2.46 4.99 -2.53
C TRP A 57 -2.26 4.84 -4.02
N ALA A 58 -1.54 5.79 -4.64
CA ALA A 58 -0.89 5.54 -5.92
C ALA A 58 0.59 5.22 -5.67
N VAL A 59 1.05 4.10 -6.24
CA VAL A 59 2.44 3.64 -6.12
C VAL A 59 3.03 3.52 -7.52
N ALA A 60 4.14 4.22 -7.76
CA ALA A 60 4.97 4.00 -8.93
C ALA A 60 5.89 2.81 -8.66
N LEU A 61 5.63 1.69 -9.35
CA LEU A 61 6.46 0.50 -9.29
C LEU A 61 7.78 0.74 -10.03
N ASP A 62 8.82 0.01 -9.64
CA ASP A 62 10.15 0.12 -10.27
C ASP A 62 10.17 -0.32 -11.73
N ASP A 63 9.19 -1.12 -12.15
CA ASP A 63 8.99 -1.53 -13.54
C ASP A 63 8.31 -0.45 -14.41
N GLY A 64 8.01 0.71 -13.82
CA GLY A 64 7.39 1.86 -14.49
C GLY A 64 5.86 1.86 -14.51
N ARG A 65 5.20 0.82 -13.95
CA ARG A 65 3.74 0.80 -13.81
C ARG A 65 3.28 1.68 -12.65
N LEU A 66 2.12 2.32 -12.81
CA LEU A 66 1.40 2.98 -11.71
C LEU A 66 0.30 2.05 -11.22
N VAL A 67 0.26 1.77 -9.92
CA VAL A 67 -0.78 0.93 -9.31
C VAL A 67 -1.51 1.67 -8.20
N PHE A 68 -2.81 1.41 -8.09
CA PHE A 68 -3.66 1.92 -7.03
C PHE A 68 -4.00 0.78 -6.07
N VAL A 69 -3.71 0.99 -4.79
CA VAL A 69 -3.83 -0.04 -3.75
C VAL A 69 -4.17 0.57 -2.39
N ASP A 70 -4.69 -0.26 -1.49
CA ASP A 70 -4.97 0.14 -0.12
C ASP A 70 -3.80 -0.14 0.81
N THR A 71 -3.85 0.47 2.00
CA THR A 71 -2.86 0.31 3.07
C THR A 71 -2.61 -1.17 3.41
N GLU A 72 -3.63 -2.04 3.29
CA GLU A 72 -3.52 -3.47 3.62
C GLU A 72 -2.64 -4.27 2.65
N ASP A 73 -2.50 -3.78 1.41
CA ASP A 73 -1.68 -4.40 0.36
C ASP A 73 -0.23 -3.89 0.36
N LEU A 74 0.07 -2.89 1.19
CA LEU A 74 1.38 -2.26 1.29
C LEU A 74 2.16 -2.74 2.51
N THR A 75 3.43 -3.05 2.29
CA THR A 75 4.41 -3.22 3.36
C THR A 75 5.51 -2.19 3.16
N VAL A 76 5.87 -1.44 4.21
CA VAL A 76 7.02 -0.52 4.13
C VAL A 76 8.27 -1.34 3.84
N ASP A 77 8.95 -1.00 2.75
CA ASP A 77 10.23 -1.59 2.41
C ASP A 77 11.30 -0.83 3.20
N ILE A 78 11.46 -1.23 4.46
CA ILE A 78 12.65 -0.93 5.24
C ILE A 78 13.77 -1.81 4.69
N GLY A 79 14.24 -1.48 3.47
CA GLY A 79 15.25 -2.27 2.74
C GLY A 79 16.28 -2.77 3.74
N THR A 80 16.49 -4.09 3.78
CA THR A 80 17.33 -4.79 4.77
C THR A 80 18.43 -3.86 5.20
N ALA A 81 18.29 -3.25 6.38
CA ALA A 81 19.32 -2.38 6.91
C ALA A 81 20.57 -3.26 6.93
N ASP A 82 21.53 -2.93 6.07
CA ASP A 82 22.85 -3.52 6.04
C ASP A 82 23.29 -3.69 7.49
N SER A 83 23.29 -4.94 7.94
CA SER A 83 23.88 -5.31 9.21
C SER A 83 25.36 -5.43 8.90
N GLU A 84 26.08 -4.33 9.10
CA GLU A 84 27.54 -4.30 9.15
C GLU A 84 28.05 -4.85 10.49
#